data_AF-A0A957Y3T1-F1
#
_entry.id   AF-A0A957Y3T1-F1
#
_cell.length_a   1.000
_cell.length_b   1.000
_cell.length_c   1.000
_cell.angle_alpha   90.00
_cell.angle_beta   90.00
_cell.angle_gamma   90.00
#
_symmetry.space_group_name_H-M   'P 1'
#
loop_
_entity.id
_entity.type
_entity.pdbx_description
1 polymer ?
#
loop_
_entity_poly.entity_id
_entity_poly.type
_entity_poly.pdbx_seq_one_letter_code
_entity_poly.pdbx_strand_id
1 'polypeptide(L)' 'MPLDTPTDQQLLISCLCVTENRPAFMPWLLWCFDRQRWPRRELVIVDSSAEPFTAGERDDVRVLSAPSGMG' A
#
# COMPACT_ATOMS: atom_id res chain seq x y z
N MET A 1 -18.67 30.16 6.84
CA MET A 1 -17.34 29.56 7.07
C MET A 1 -17.05 28.67 5.87
N PRO A 2 -16.27 29.09 4.87
CA PRO A 2 -15.81 28.13 3.87
C PRO A 2 -14.77 27.23 4.55
N LEU A 3 -14.95 25.92 4.49
CA LEU A 3 -13.93 24.96 4.89
C LEU A 3 -12.84 25.03 3.82
N ASP A 4 -11.62 25.40 4.20
CA ASP A 4 -10.45 25.31 3.33
C ASP A 4 -10.33 23.86 2.84
N THR A 5 -10.72 23.64 1.58
CA THR A 5 -10.66 22.30 1.00
C THR A 5 -9.21 22.02 0.65
N PRO A 6 -8.58 20.99 1.23
CA PRO A 6 -7.20 20.67 0.92
C PRO A 6 -7.08 20.37 -0.58
N THR A 7 -6.05 20.92 -1.20
CA THR A 7 -5.71 20.61 -2.59
C THR A 7 -5.17 19.19 -2.71
N ASP A 8 -5.23 18.57 -3.89
CA ASP A 8 -4.71 17.22 -4.12
C ASP A 8 -3.23 17.05 -3.74
N GLN A 9 -2.46 18.15 -3.76
CA GLN A 9 -1.06 18.19 -3.36
C GLN A 9 -0.85 18.06 -1.83
N GLN A 10 -1.90 18.29 -1.04
CA GLN A 10 -1.87 18.20 0.42
C GLN A 10 -2.44 16.88 0.96
N LEU A 11 -3.29 16.21 0.19
CA LEU A 11 -3.90 14.93 0.57
C LEU A 11 -2.94 13.77 0.32
N LEU A 12 -2.71 12.96 1.36
CA LEU A 12 -2.03 11.67 1.22
C LEU A 12 -3.07 10.59 0.87
N ILE A 13 -2.88 9.93 -0.26
CA ILE A 13 -3.71 8.80 -0.68
C ILE A 13 -3.01 7.48 -0.30
N SER A 14 -3.61 6.72 0.62
CA SER A 14 -3.08 5.41 1.01
C SER A 14 -3.82 4.30 0.25
N CYS A 15 -3.10 3.56 -0.59
CA CYS A 15 -3.60 2.36 -1.24
C CYS A 15 -3.41 1.18 -0.28
N LEU A 16 -4.50 0.51 0.11
CA LEU A 16 -4.43 -0.63 1.02
C LEU A 16 -4.49 -1.95 0.24
N CYS A 17 -3.51 -2.82 0.47
CA CYS A 17 -3.51 -4.21 0.02
C CYS A 17 -3.52 -5.12 1.25
N VAL A 18 -4.54 -5.95 1.41
CA VAL A 18 -4.55 -7.02 2.41
C VAL A 18 -4.33 -8.34 1.68
N THR A 19 -3.33 -9.11 2.10
CA THR A 19 -2.90 -10.28 1.35
C THR A 19 -2.31 -11.37 2.24
N GLU A 20 -2.30 -12.58 1.72
CA GLU A 20 -1.77 -13.77 2.39
C GLU A 20 -1.29 -14.78 1.34
N ASN A 21 -0.07 -15.29 1.50
CA ASN A 21 0.57 -16.32 0.69
C ASN A 21 0.49 -16.07 -0.83
N ARG A 22 0.69 -14.81 -1.26
CA ARG A 22 0.54 -14.36 -2.66
C ARG A 22 1.81 -13.69 -3.23
N PRO A 23 3.01 -14.27 -3.13
CA PRO A 23 4.25 -13.62 -3.59
C PRO A 23 4.25 -13.33 -5.11
N ALA A 24 3.68 -14.21 -5.93
CA ALA A 24 3.60 -14.03 -7.38
C ALA A 24 2.70 -12.84 -7.81
N PHE A 25 1.84 -12.33 -6.92
CA PHE A 25 0.99 -11.17 -7.19
C PHE A 25 1.72 -9.83 -6.98
N MET A 26 2.80 -9.81 -6.18
CA MET A 26 3.47 -8.58 -5.76
C MET A 26 4.03 -7.74 -6.92
N PRO A 27 4.66 -8.32 -7.97
CA PRO A 27 5.11 -7.53 -9.11
C PRO A 27 3.97 -6.78 -9.82
N TRP A 28 2.79 -7.41 -9.93
CA TRP A 28 1.61 -6.81 -10.53
C TRP A 28 1.01 -5.71 -9.65
N LEU A 29 0.97 -5.92 -8.32
CA LEU A 29 0.54 -4.90 -7.36
C LEU A 29 1.38 -3.64 -7.50
N LEU A 30 2.72 -3.78 -7.48
CA LEU A 30 3.64 -2.66 -7.62
C LEU A 30 3.48 -1.96 -8.97
N TRP A 31 3.40 -2.74 -10.06
CA TRP A 31 3.16 -2.18 -11.40
C TRP A 31 1.88 -1.36 -11.48
N CYS A 32 0.79 -1.82 -10.86
CA CYS A 32 -0.46 -1.07 -10.78
C CYS A 32 -0.33 0.21 -9.95
N PHE A 33 0.34 0.14 -8.80
CA PHE A 33 0.57 1.28 -7.91
C PHE A 33 1.43 2.38 -8.56
N ASP A 34 2.48 2.00 -9.29
CA ASP A 34 3.39 2.92 -9.98
C ASP A 34 2.68 3.73 -11.07
N ARG A 35 1.59 3.20 -11.64
CA ARG A 35 0.80 3.86 -12.69
C ARG A 35 -0.25 4.84 -12.16
N GLN A 36 -0.45 4.91 -10.85
CA GLN A 36 -1.37 5.87 -10.25
C GLN A 36 -0.85 7.30 -10.42
N ARG A 37 -1.77 8.24 -10.64
CA ARG A 37 -1.44 9.67 -10.89
C ARG A 37 -1.59 10.56 -9.65
N TRP A 38 -1.86 9.97 -8.49
CA TRP A 38 -1.95 10.70 -7.23
C TRP A 38 -0.57 11.23 -6.83
N PRO A 39 -0.42 12.56 -6.61
CA PRO A 39 0.89 13.18 -6.41
C PRO A 39 1.52 12.81 -5.06
N ARG A 40 0.71 12.66 -4.01
CA ARG A 40 1.15 12.12 -2.71
C ARG A 40 0.40 10.83 -2.42
N ARG A 41 1.11 9.71 -2.51
CA ARG A 41 0.53 8.39 -2.27
C ARG A 41 1.50 7.48 -1.53
N GLU A 42 0.93 6.55 -0.77
CA GLU A 42 1.65 5.42 -0.18
C GLU A 42 0.89 4.13 -0.51
N LEU A 43 1.61 3.02 -0.57
CA LEU A 43 1.05 1.67 -0.61
C LEU A 43 1.25 1.04 0.77
N VAL A 44 0.17 0.65 1.43
CA VAL A 44 0.19 -0.08 2.69
C VAL A 44 -0.19 -1.52 2.40
N ILE A 45 0.73 -2.45 2.62
CA ILE A 45 0.51 -3.88 2.48
C ILE A 45 0.35 -4.48 3.87
N VAL A 46 -0.81 -5.02 4.18
CA VAL A 46 -1.05 -5.86 5.35
C VAL A 46 -0.89 -7.30 4.90
N ASP A 47 0.19 -7.94 5.32
CA ASP A 47 0.55 -9.29 4.88
C ASP A 47 0.52 -10.26 6.05
N SER A 48 -0.33 -11.28 5.95
CA SER A 48 -0.48 -12.32 6.98
C SER A 48 0.23 -13.63 6.64
N SER A 49 1.11 -13.61 5.62
CA SER A 49 1.95 -14.76 5.25
C SER A 49 2.96 -15.10 6.35
N ALA A 50 3.38 -16.37 6.39
CA ALA A 50 4.48 -16.80 7.27
C ALA A 50 5.79 -16.05 6.95
N GLU A 51 6.00 -15.75 5.67
CA GLU A 51 7.07 -14.89 5.17
C GLU A 51 6.45 -13.67 4.46
N PRO A 52 6.27 -12.55 5.18
CA PRO A 52 5.69 -11.33 4.61
C PRO A 52 6.54 -10.74 3.48
N PHE A 53 5.88 -10.08 2.54
CA PHE A 53 6.54 -9.32 1.48
C PHE A 53 7.55 -8.30 2.04
N THR A 54 8.67 -8.10 1.34
CA THR A 54 9.66 -7.08 1.68
C THR A 54 9.71 -6.02 0.58
N ALA A 55 9.48 -4.76 0.95
CA ALA A 55 9.39 -3.64 0.00
C ALA A 55 10.75 -3.15 -0.55
N GLY A 56 11.88 -3.64 -0.01
CA GLY A 56 13.21 -3.15 -0.38
C GLY A 56 13.41 -1.69 0.01
N GLU A 57 14.03 -0.90 -0.87
CA GLU A 57 14.38 0.52 -0.63
C GLU A 57 13.25 1.50 -1.02
N ARG A 58 11.99 1.05 -1.03
CA ARG A 58 10.85 1.92 -1.40
C ARG A 58 10.32 2.70 -0.21
N ASP A 59 10.50 4.01 -0.24
CA ASP A 59 9.97 4.93 0.78
C ASP A 59 8.44 5.11 0.72
N ASP A 60 7.83 4.77 -0.41
CA ASP A 60 6.40 4.91 -0.69
C ASP A 60 5.60 3.62 -0.45
N VAL A 61 6.24 2.57 0.07
CA VAL A 61 5.62 1.28 0.38
C VAL A 61 5.89 0.91 1.84
N ARG A 62 4.82 0.63 2.58
CA ARG A 62 4.87 0.18 3.98
C ARG A 62 4.27 -1.20 4.09
N VAL A 63 5.01 -2.12 4.69
CA VAL A 63 4.50 -3.48 4.97
C VAL A 63 4.23 -3.61 6.46
N LEU A 64 3.02 -4.05 6.78
CA LEU A 64 2.57 -4.38 8.13
C LEU A 64 2.32 -5.89 8.18
N SER A 65 3.11 -6.61 8.96
CA SER A 65 2.85 -8.02 9.23
C SER A 65 1.60 -8.15 10.09
N ALA A 66 0.71 -9.08 9.74
CA ALA A 66 -0.48 -9.41 10.51
C ALA A 66 -0.47 -10.90 10.89
N PRO A 67 -1.12 -11.30 11.99
CA PRO A 67 -1.39 -12.71 12.23
C PRO A 67 -2.24 -13.28 11.10
N SER A 68 -1.98 -14.54 10.72
CA SER A 68 -2.79 -15.27 9.74
C SER A 68 -4.26 -15.26 10.17
N GLY A 69 -5.15 -14.99 9.20
CA GLY A 69 -6.58 -15.00 9.46
C GLY A 69 -7.02 -16.40 9.85
N MET A 70 -7.54 -16.58 11.07
CA MET A 70 -8.19 -17.85 11.41
C MET A 70 -9.40 -18.02 10.47
N GLY A 71 -9.28 -18.96 9.54
CA GLY A 71 -10.41 -19.51 8.79
C GLY A 71 -11.32 -20.35 9.67
#